data_AF-A0AA89BK70-F1
#
_entry.id   AF-A0AA89BK70-F1
#
_cell.length_a   1.000
_cell.length_b   1.000
_cell.length_c   1.000
_cell.angle_alpha   90.00
_cell.angle_beta   90.00
_cell.angle_gamma   90.00
#
_symmetry.space_group_name_H-M   'P 1'
#
loop_
_entity.id
_entity.type
_entity.pdbx_description
1 polymer ?
#
loop_
_entity_poly.entity_id
_entity_poly.type
_entity_poly.pdbx_seq_one_letter_code
_entity_poly.pdbx_strand_id
1 'polypeptide(L)'
;MRPIPNRCYSSNSEKSCSITFAFQANGTNVIGILKGDKYGSEDDIIYGVGTHYDTVRTTKGVDDNGSGMTIMLDVAKGIVRWGKRKYTIMFVAFDFEESDSEAGAACTEILCGSGKFVNEWIPNFKTNIHGGQPDFGGFYIMDTMMNFNNTDYSQDLPLGFDLV
;
A
#
# COMPACT_ATOMS: atom_id res chain seq x y z
N MET A 1 19.99 0.19 9.08
CA MET A 1 20.45 -0.58 10.25
C MET A 1 21.21 0.34 11.19
N ARG A 2 20.66 0.66 12.36
CA ARG A 2 21.41 1.27 13.46
C ARG A 2 20.91 0.69 14.78
N PRO A 3 21.78 0.15 15.64
CA PRO A 3 21.40 -0.24 17.00
C PRO A 3 21.10 1.03 17.82
N ILE A 4 20.08 0.99 18.67
CA ILE A 4 19.79 2.05 19.66
C ILE A 4 20.63 1.75 20.92
N PRO A 5 21.27 2.74 21.58
CA PRO A 5 22.03 2.49 22.81
C PRO A 5 21.09 2.24 24.01
N ASN A 6 21.42 1.23 24.81
CA ASN A 6 20.65 0.81 25.99
C ASN A 6 20.58 1.89 27.10
N ARG A 7 19.46 1.93 27.84
CA ARG A 7 19.38 2.50 29.19
C ARG A 7 19.35 1.37 30.22
N CYS A 8 20.42 1.24 31.00
CA CYS A 8 20.45 0.37 32.17
C CYS A 8 19.90 1.14 33.39
N TYR A 9 18.89 0.60 34.08
CA TYR A 9 18.49 1.10 35.39
C TYR A 9 19.15 0.25 36.48
N SER A 10 19.81 0.90 37.45
CA SER A 10 20.36 0.24 38.63
C SER A 10 19.41 0.42 39.81
N SER A 11 18.73 -0.64 40.22
CA SER A 11 18.30 -0.80 41.60
C SER A 11 19.11 -1.94 42.22
N ASN A 12 19.44 -1.78 43.50
CA ASN A 12 20.42 -2.60 44.22
C ASN A 12 20.09 -4.10 44.21
N SER A 13 21.18 -4.90 44.16
CA SER A 13 21.28 -6.35 44.39
C SER A 13 20.54 -7.29 43.43
N GLU A 14 20.86 -7.20 42.13
CA GLU A 14 21.15 -8.30 41.18
C GLU A 14 21.15 -7.70 39.77
N LYS A 15 22.29 -7.72 39.06
CA LYS A 15 22.37 -7.20 37.69
C LYS A 15 21.74 -8.21 36.72
N SER A 16 20.41 -8.27 36.67
CA SER A 16 19.71 -8.86 35.53
C SER A 16 19.67 -7.82 34.41
N CYS A 17 20.63 -7.90 33.49
CA CYS A 17 20.60 -7.12 32.26
C CYS A 17 19.83 -7.93 31.22
N SER A 18 18.50 -7.81 31.22
CA SER A 18 17.67 -8.35 30.14
C SER A 18 17.97 -7.54 28.87
N ILE A 19 18.76 -8.10 27.96
CA ILE A 19 18.97 -7.50 26.64
C ILE A 19 17.69 -7.75 25.84
N THR A 20 16.75 -6.81 25.88
CA THR A 20 15.64 -6.81 24.93
C THR A 20 16.16 -6.21 23.63
N PHE A 21 16.47 -7.06 22.65
CA PHE A 21 16.65 -6.61 21.29
C PHE A 21 15.28 -6.19 20.75
N ALA A 22 14.89 -4.93 20.96
CA ALA A 22 13.72 -4.37 20.31
C ALA A 22 14.06 -4.18 18.84
N PHE A 23 13.72 -5.16 18.01
CA PHE A 23 13.80 -5.04 16.56
C PHE A 23 12.64 -4.15 16.14
N GLN A 24 12.93 -2.94 15.68
CA GLN A 24 11.90 -2.10 15.08
C GLN A 24 11.78 -2.48 13.62
N ALA A 25 10.65 -3.08 13.25
CA ALA A 25 10.33 -3.28 11.85
C ALA A 25 10.12 -1.91 11.18
N ASN A 26 10.57 -1.79 9.92
CA ASN A 26 10.31 -0.63 9.07
C ASN A 26 9.48 -1.12 7.89
N GLY A 27 8.62 -0.25 7.36
CA GLY A 27 7.81 -0.54 6.19
C GLY A 27 8.02 0.47 5.09
N THR A 28 7.56 0.12 3.89
CA THR A 28 7.71 0.93 2.69
C THR A 28 6.59 0.64 1.71
N ASN A 29 5.80 1.67 1.39
CA ASN A 29 4.91 1.59 0.23
C ASN A 29 5.76 1.58 -1.05
N VAL A 30 5.33 0.79 -2.04
CA VAL A 30 5.95 0.76 -3.37
C VAL A 30 5.02 1.42 -4.36
N ILE A 31 5.50 2.44 -5.07
CA ILE A 31 4.70 3.23 -6.00
C ILE A 31 5.32 3.18 -7.39
N GLY A 32 4.54 2.73 -8.37
CA GLY A 32 4.88 2.75 -9.78
C GLY A 32 3.99 3.75 -10.53
N ILE A 33 4.58 4.56 -11.42
CA ILE A 33 3.84 5.58 -12.18
C ILE A 33 4.07 5.37 -13.67
N LEU A 34 2.99 5.12 -14.41
CA LEU A 34 2.96 5.19 -15.87
C LEU A 34 2.42 6.56 -16.27
N LYS A 35 3.30 7.38 -16.85
CA LYS A 35 3.00 8.76 -17.21
C LYS A 35 2.01 8.83 -18.38
N GLY A 36 0.98 9.66 -18.23
CA GLY A 36 0.08 10.04 -19.31
C GLY A 36 0.61 11.21 -20.13
N ASP A 37 -0.13 11.60 -21.16
CA ASP A 37 0.22 12.70 -22.08
C ASP A 37 0.38 14.06 -21.38
N LYS A 38 -0.32 14.26 -20.25
CA LYS A 38 -0.34 15.51 -19.48
C LYS A 38 0.49 15.45 -18.20
N TYR A 39 1.29 14.40 -18.00
CA TYR A 39 2.07 14.23 -16.77
C TYR A 39 2.94 15.44 -16.45
N GLY A 40 2.88 15.89 -15.19
CA GLY A 40 3.59 17.07 -14.68
C GLY A 40 2.94 18.41 -15.00
N SER A 41 1.80 18.42 -15.71
CA SER A 41 0.96 19.62 -15.91
C SER A 41 -0.23 19.62 -14.95
N GLU A 42 -0.91 20.77 -14.86
CA GLU A 42 -2.16 20.94 -14.11
C GLU A 42 -3.34 20.19 -14.76
N ASP A 43 -3.24 19.87 -16.05
CA ASP A 43 -4.26 19.09 -16.80
C ASP A 43 -4.14 17.57 -16.58
N ASP A 44 -3.19 17.09 -15.77
CA ASP A 44 -3.00 15.66 -15.57
C ASP A 44 -4.15 15.07 -14.75
N ILE A 45 -4.70 13.95 -15.23
CA ILE A 45 -5.70 13.16 -14.50
C ILE A 45 -5.08 11.80 -14.19
N ILE A 46 -5.08 11.47 -12.90
CA ILE A 46 -4.44 10.28 -12.35
C ILE A 46 -5.52 9.27 -11.96
N TYR A 47 -5.37 8.04 -12.45
CA TYR A 47 -6.12 6.88 -11.97
C TYR A 47 -5.19 5.97 -11.17
N GLY A 48 -5.65 5.56 -9.99
CA GLY A 48 -4.91 4.66 -9.12
C GLY A 48 -5.40 3.22 -9.18
N VAL A 49 -4.48 2.27 -9.09
CA VAL A 49 -4.75 0.88 -8.73
C VAL A 49 -3.92 0.59 -7.48
N GLY A 50 -4.59 0.22 -6.39
CA GLY A 50 -3.95 -0.02 -5.10
C GLY A 50 -4.25 -1.41 -4.56
N THR A 51 -3.35 -1.92 -3.73
CA THR A 51 -3.48 -3.17 -2.97
C THR A 51 -2.45 -3.12 -1.85
N HIS A 52 -2.53 -3.98 -0.84
CA HIS A 52 -1.45 -4.11 0.15
C HIS A 52 -0.70 -5.42 -0.05
N TYR A 53 0.56 -5.43 0.37
CA TYR A 53 1.45 -6.58 0.17
C TYR A 53 1.97 -7.19 1.47
N ASP A 54 1.72 -6.53 2.59
CA ASP A 54 1.94 -7.10 3.91
C ASP A 54 0.89 -8.16 4.24
N THR A 55 1.17 -8.94 5.29
CA THR A 55 0.31 -10.04 5.72
C THR A 55 0.37 -10.15 7.24
N VAL A 56 -0.71 -10.60 7.89
CA VAL A 56 -0.66 -11.00 9.30
C VAL A 56 0.38 -12.12 9.52
N ARG A 57 1.18 -12.00 10.59
CA ARG A 57 2.33 -12.89 10.91
C ARG A 57 2.03 -14.39 10.85
N THR A 58 0.81 -14.78 11.18
CA THR A 58 0.38 -16.18 11.31
C THR A 58 -0.24 -16.74 10.04
N THR A 59 -0.43 -15.92 8.99
CA THR A 59 -1.05 -16.34 7.73
C THR A 59 -0.02 -16.43 6.61
N LYS A 60 -0.46 -16.97 5.46
CA LYS A 60 0.32 -16.93 4.22
C LYS A 60 -0.05 -15.72 3.34
N GLY A 61 -1.12 -15.02 3.70
CA GLY A 61 -1.71 -13.93 2.93
C GLY A 61 -1.93 -14.22 1.46
N VAL A 62 -2.35 -15.44 1.11
CA VAL A 62 -2.57 -15.83 -0.30
C VAL A 62 -3.71 -15.01 -0.89
N ASP A 63 -4.85 -14.98 -0.19
CA ASP A 63 -6.01 -14.19 -0.61
C ASP A 63 -5.95 -12.76 -0.06
N ASP A 64 -5.46 -12.60 1.17
CA ASP A 64 -5.31 -11.32 1.87
C ASP A 64 -3.81 -11.00 2.14
N ASN A 65 -3.10 -10.37 1.20
CA ASN A 65 -3.62 -9.86 -0.08
C ASN A 65 -2.71 -10.13 -1.29
N GLY A 66 -2.12 -11.33 -1.31
CA GLY A 66 -1.43 -11.88 -2.48
C GLY A 66 -2.33 -11.91 -3.73
N SER A 67 -3.65 -12.03 -3.56
CA SER A 67 -4.62 -11.98 -4.64
C SER A 67 -4.67 -10.59 -5.31
N GLY A 68 -4.81 -9.52 -4.53
CA GLY A 68 -4.83 -8.14 -5.01
C GLY A 68 -3.51 -7.76 -5.66
N MET A 69 -2.38 -8.16 -5.07
CA MET A 69 -1.04 -8.01 -5.67
C MET A 69 -0.93 -8.69 -7.02
N THR A 70 -1.42 -9.93 -7.16
CA THR A 70 -1.39 -10.66 -8.42
C THR A 70 -2.19 -9.95 -9.51
N ILE A 71 -3.40 -9.49 -9.17
CA ILE A 71 -4.26 -8.76 -10.12
C ILE A 71 -3.64 -7.41 -10.50
N MET A 72 -3.13 -6.63 -9.54
CA MET A 72 -2.50 -5.34 -9.82
C MET A 72 -1.31 -5.50 -10.78
N LEU A 73 -0.47 -6.52 -10.59
CA LEU A 73 0.67 -6.81 -11.47
C LEU A 73 0.23 -7.24 -12.87
N ASP A 74 -0.84 -8.04 -12.99
CA ASP A 74 -1.37 -8.43 -14.30
C ASP A 74 -2.01 -7.25 -15.05
N VAL A 75 -2.76 -6.40 -14.33
CA VAL A 75 -3.28 -5.13 -14.85
C VAL A 75 -2.12 -4.23 -15.33
N ALA A 76 -1.06 -4.06 -14.53
CA ALA A 76 0.10 -3.29 -14.92
C ALA A 76 0.75 -3.83 -16.20
N LYS A 77 0.94 -5.16 -16.28
CA LYS A 77 1.47 -5.84 -17.47
C LYS A 77 0.60 -5.63 -18.71
N GLY A 78 -0.73 -5.70 -18.57
CA GLY A 78 -1.68 -5.45 -19.66
C GLY A 78 -1.63 -4.01 -20.15
N ILE A 79 -1.69 -3.06 -19.21
CA ILE A 79 -1.70 -1.62 -19.50
C ILE A 79 -0.42 -1.19 -20.20
N VAL A 80 0.77 -1.60 -19.72
CA VAL A 80 2.06 -1.22 -20.34
C VAL A 80 2.12 -1.58 -21.83
N ARG A 81 1.43 -2.64 -22.27
CA ARG A 81 1.43 -3.08 -23.67
C ARG A 81 0.58 -2.22 -24.60
N TRP A 82 -0.35 -1.41 -24.09
CA TRP A 82 -1.26 -0.60 -24.93
C TRP A 82 -0.63 0.68 -25.51
N GLY A 83 0.65 0.98 -25.22
CA GLY A 83 1.35 2.12 -25.81
C GLY A 83 0.95 3.47 -25.22
N LYS A 84 0.66 4.47 -26.08
CA LYS A 84 0.32 5.85 -25.67
C LYS A 84 -0.96 5.91 -24.85
N ARG A 85 -1.02 6.86 -23.91
CA ARG A 85 -2.13 6.96 -22.95
C ARG A 85 -2.35 8.37 -22.47
N LYS A 86 -3.63 8.75 -22.48
CA LYS A 86 -4.10 10.08 -22.09
C LYS A 86 -3.87 10.37 -20.60
N TYR A 87 -4.14 9.38 -19.75
CA TYR A 87 -4.14 9.54 -18.29
C TYR A 87 -2.92 8.88 -17.65
N THR A 88 -2.44 9.50 -16.57
CA THR A 88 -1.40 8.92 -15.71
C THR A 88 -2.01 7.80 -14.86
N ILE A 89 -1.29 6.70 -14.74
CA ILE A 89 -1.72 5.53 -13.97
C ILE A 89 -0.72 5.30 -12.85
N MET A 90 -1.24 5.24 -11.62
CA MET A 90 -0.46 5.03 -10.41
C MET A 90 -0.77 3.66 -9.83
N PHE A 91 0.23 2.82 -9.69
CA PHE A 91 0.15 1.54 -9.00
C PHE A 91 0.75 1.69 -7.62
N VAL A 92 0.03 1.29 -6.57
CA VAL A 92 0.49 1.43 -5.20
C VAL A 92 0.33 0.12 -4.45
N ALA A 93 1.46 -0.46 -4.03
CA ALA A 93 1.48 -1.53 -3.05
C ALA A 93 1.70 -0.92 -1.66
N PHE A 94 0.67 -0.94 -0.82
CA PHE A 94 0.72 -0.44 0.55
C PHE A 94 1.37 -1.47 1.47
N ASP A 95 2.15 -0.98 2.41
CA ASP A 95 2.71 -1.78 3.50
C ASP A 95 1.94 -1.48 4.78
N PHE A 96 1.91 -2.42 5.73
CA PHE A 96 1.17 -2.29 6.98
C PHE A 96 -0.27 -1.78 6.78
N GLU A 97 -0.99 -2.42 5.87
CA GLU A 97 -2.45 -2.41 5.95
C GLU A 97 -2.85 -3.11 7.25
N GLU A 98 -2.24 -4.26 7.52
CA GLU A 98 -2.58 -5.12 8.64
C GLU A 98 -2.00 -4.59 9.96
N SER A 99 -2.79 -4.72 11.03
CA SER A 99 -2.34 -4.36 12.37
C SER A 99 -1.49 -5.46 13.00
N ASP A 100 -0.43 -5.08 13.72
CA ASP A 100 0.43 -6.00 14.47
C ASP A 100 0.59 -5.54 15.92
N SER A 101 0.18 -6.40 16.87
CA SER A 101 0.28 -6.11 18.31
C SER A 101 1.50 -6.74 18.98
N GLU A 102 2.31 -7.50 18.24
CA GLU A 102 3.50 -8.16 18.76
C GLU A 102 4.62 -7.16 19.06
N ALA A 103 5.48 -7.52 20.01
CA ALA A 103 6.62 -6.68 20.38
C ALA A 103 7.55 -6.45 19.17
N GLY A 104 7.78 -5.19 18.82
CA GLY A 104 8.58 -4.80 17.65
C GLY A 104 7.78 -4.54 16.37
N ALA A 105 6.45 -4.56 16.44
CA ALA A 105 5.58 -4.10 15.37
C ALA A 105 5.94 -2.67 14.91
N ALA A 106 5.95 -2.48 13.58
CA ALA A 106 6.16 -1.17 12.97
C ALA A 106 4.88 -0.32 12.98
N CYS A 107 3.74 -1.00 12.97
CA CYS A 107 2.41 -0.43 12.91
C CYS A 107 1.50 -1.27 13.82
N THR A 108 0.94 -0.63 14.85
CA THR A 108 0.01 -1.26 15.79
C THR A 108 -1.46 -0.99 15.46
N GLU A 109 -1.70 -0.19 14.42
CA GLU A 109 -3.01 0.18 13.90
C GLU A 109 -3.23 -0.47 12.54
N ILE A 110 -4.40 -0.29 11.93
CA ILE A 110 -4.64 -0.65 10.54
C ILE A 110 -4.25 0.54 9.62
N LEU A 111 -3.96 0.27 8.34
CA LEU A 111 -3.81 1.27 7.27
C LEU A 111 -2.61 2.24 7.44
N CYS A 112 -1.54 1.87 8.15
CA CYS A 112 -0.40 2.77 8.34
C CYS A 112 0.24 3.21 7.02
N GLY A 113 0.46 2.29 6.07
CA GLY A 113 1.08 2.63 4.79
C GLY A 113 0.20 3.55 3.96
N SER A 114 -1.06 3.21 3.77
CA SER A 114 -1.99 4.05 3.01
C SER A 114 -2.21 5.41 3.69
N GLY A 115 -2.22 5.46 5.03
CA GLY A 115 -2.21 6.70 5.80
C GLY A 115 -1.00 7.59 5.49
N LYS A 116 0.21 7.02 5.45
CA LYS A 116 1.43 7.77 5.04
C LYS A 116 1.38 8.19 3.57
N PHE A 117 0.84 7.36 2.70
CA PHE A 117 0.66 7.70 1.29
C PHE A 117 -0.26 8.90 1.10
N VAL A 118 -1.43 8.90 1.73
CA VAL A 118 -2.42 9.99 1.59
C VAL A 118 -1.95 11.27 2.28
N ASN A 119 -1.41 11.18 3.50
CA ASN A 119 -1.14 12.37 4.31
C ASN A 119 0.23 13.00 4.01
N GLU A 120 1.19 12.24 3.48
CA GLU A 120 2.55 12.73 3.27
C GLU A 120 2.99 12.62 1.81
N TRP A 121 2.80 11.46 1.19
CA TRP A 121 3.31 11.26 -0.17
C TRP A 121 2.49 12.01 -1.23
N ILE A 122 1.15 11.91 -1.21
CA ILE A 122 0.29 12.60 -2.20
C ILE A 122 0.51 14.11 -2.18
N PRO A 123 0.48 14.82 -1.03
CA PRO A 123 0.69 16.27 -1.01
C PRO A 123 2.04 16.66 -1.62
N ASN A 124 3.12 15.94 -1.27
CA ASN A 124 4.44 16.17 -1.82
C ASN A 124 4.52 15.87 -3.32
N PHE A 125 3.84 14.83 -3.78
CA PHE A 125 3.75 14.49 -5.19
C PHE A 125 3.03 15.60 -5.98
N LYS A 126 1.89 16.09 -5.46
CA LYS A 126 1.12 17.18 -6.09
C LYS A 126 1.93 18.47 -6.18
N THR A 127 2.60 18.87 -5.09
CA THR A 127 3.36 20.12 -5.07
C THR A 127 4.63 20.06 -5.90
N ASN A 128 5.43 18.99 -5.74
CA ASN A 128 6.76 18.93 -6.35
C ASN A 128 6.73 18.55 -7.84
N ILE A 129 5.72 17.82 -8.30
CA ILE A 129 5.63 17.33 -9.69
C ILE A 129 4.64 18.15 -10.52
N HIS A 130 3.56 18.64 -9.91
CA HIS A 130 2.45 19.26 -10.64
C HIS A 130 2.18 20.72 -10.23
N GLY A 131 3.01 21.30 -9.36
CA GLY A 131 2.90 22.71 -8.97
C GLY A 131 1.63 23.09 -8.20
N GLY A 132 0.82 22.12 -7.76
CA GLY A 132 -0.46 22.46 -7.18
C GLY A 132 -1.38 21.26 -7.01
N GLN A 133 -2.10 20.84 -8.04
CA GLN A 133 -3.11 19.78 -7.93
C GLN A 133 -3.37 19.10 -9.30
N PRO A 134 -2.79 17.93 -9.60
CA PRO A 134 -3.37 17.05 -10.60
C PRO A 134 -4.70 16.51 -10.05
N ASP A 135 -5.67 16.30 -10.94
CA ASP A 135 -6.94 15.68 -10.58
C ASP A 135 -6.77 14.17 -10.42
N PHE A 136 -7.47 13.60 -9.44
CA PHE A 136 -7.59 12.16 -9.29
C PHE A 136 -8.95 11.72 -9.86
N GLY A 137 -8.92 10.95 -10.94
CA GLY A 137 -10.14 10.42 -11.57
C GLY A 137 -10.76 9.26 -10.78
N GLY A 138 -9.97 8.62 -9.91
CA GLY A 138 -10.43 7.55 -9.03
C GLY A 138 -9.29 6.63 -8.60
N PHE A 139 -9.56 5.79 -7.61
CA PHE A 139 -8.65 4.73 -7.15
C PHE A 139 -9.43 3.42 -7.07
N TYR A 140 -8.90 2.37 -7.70
CA TYR A 140 -9.42 1.02 -7.60
C TYR A 140 -8.56 0.25 -6.61
N ILE A 141 -9.14 -0.17 -5.48
CA ILE A 141 -8.44 -0.95 -4.45
C ILE A 141 -8.78 -2.43 -4.65
N MET A 142 -7.75 -3.26 -4.77
CA MET A 142 -7.86 -4.70 -4.97
C MET A 142 -7.57 -5.39 -3.64
N ASP A 143 -8.58 -6.06 -3.10
CA ASP A 143 -8.49 -6.72 -1.79
C ASP A 143 -9.35 -7.97 -1.72
N THR A 144 -8.77 -9.09 -1.27
CA THR A 144 -9.43 -10.40 -1.17
C THR A 144 -10.12 -10.87 -2.46
N MET A 145 -9.42 -10.75 -3.59
CA MET A 145 -10.01 -10.83 -4.93
C MET A 145 -10.13 -12.25 -5.51
N MET A 146 -9.60 -13.29 -4.86
CA MET A 146 -9.57 -14.65 -5.42
C MET A 146 -10.58 -15.61 -4.78
N ASN A 147 -11.57 -15.10 -4.06
CA ASN A 147 -12.71 -15.89 -3.59
C ASN A 147 -13.83 -15.97 -4.64
N PHE A 148 -14.09 -17.18 -5.13
CA PHE A 148 -15.28 -17.47 -5.91
C PHE A 148 -16.41 -17.93 -5.00
N ASN A 149 -17.57 -17.28 -5.10
CA ASN A 149 -18.79 -17.68 -4.40
C ASN A 149 -19.98 -17.70 -5.36
N ASN A 150 -20.67 -18.82 -5.49
CA ASN A 150 -21.78 -18.96 -6.44
C ASN A 150 -23.15 -18.64 -5.84
N THR A 151 -23.22 -18.13 -4.61
CA THR A 151 -24.48 -17.63 -4.05
C THR A 151 -24.86 -16.31 -4.70
N ASP A 152 -26.15 -16.10 -4.95
CA ASP A 152 -26.66 -14.84 -5.50
C ASP A 152 -26.14 -13.64 -4.70
N TYR A 153 -25.76 -12.56 -5.41
CA TYR A 153 -25.26 -11.30 -4.83
C TYR A 153 -23.94 -11.39 -4.05
N SER A 154 -23.18 -12.47 -4.21
CA SER A 154 -21.86 -12.60 -3.56
C SER A 154 -20.71 -11.97 -4.34
N GLN A 155 -20.95 -11.54 -5.58
CA GLN A 155 -19.96 -10.96 -6.50
C GLN A 155 -20.66 -9.93 -7.40
N ASP A 156 -21.06 -8.80 -6.82
CA ASP A 156 -21.70 -7.71 -7.57
C ASP A 156 -20.67 -6.72 -8.08
N LEU A 157 -20.79 -6.32 -9.34
CA LEU A 157 -20.04 -5.20 -9.91
C LEU A 157 -20.85 -3.90 -9.75
N PRO A 158 -20.19 -2.74 -9.62
CA PRO A 158 -20.88 -1.46 -9.66
C PRO A 158 -21.70 -1.32 -10.94
N LEU A 159 -22.87 -0.68 -10.85
CA LEU A 159 -23.72 -0.41 -12.01
C LEU A 159 -22.91 0.23 -13.16
N GLY A 160 -22.97 -0.38 -14.35
CA GLY A 160 -22.23 0.05 -15.54
C GLY A 160 -20.90 -0.66 -15.80
N PHE A 161 -20.53 -1.65 -14.98
CA PHE A 161 -19.38 -2.54 -15.20
C PHE A 161 -19.77 -3.92 -15.76
N ASP A 162 -20.99 -4.08 -16.25
CA ASP A 162 -21.44 -5.32 -16.89
C ASP A 162 -20.49 -5.70 -18.03
N LEU A 163 -19.99 -6.94 -18.00
CA LEU A 163 -19.10 -7.47 -19.02
C LEU A 163 -19.83 -7.48 -20.37
N VAL A 164 -19.30 -6.74 -21.35
CA VAL A 164 -19.79 -6.71 -22.73
C VAL A 164 -19.47 -8.01 -23.45
#